data_AF-A0A3C1V983-F1
#
_entry.id   AF-A0A3C1V983-F1
#
_cell.length_a   1.000
_cell.length_b   1.000
_cell.length_c   1.000
_cell.angle_alpha   90.00
_cell.angle_beta   90.00
_cell.angle_gamma   90.00
#
_symmetry.space_group_name_H-M   'P 1'
#
loop_
_entity.id
_entity.type
_entity.pdbx_description
1 polymer ?
#
loop_
_entity_poly.entity_id
_entity_poly.type
_entity_poly.pdbx_seq_one_letter_code
_entity_poly.pdbx_strand_id
1 'polypeptide(L)'
;MINQNRFSVFLLGAATLALLGVGVARAADSLDAETKARIERFEKGALTIDVSKYPGGIRDNYEVFSTKCTQCHKLSRPINCDYAMPDEWSRYVKRMMHKPGSGIDSADGKKIYEFLVYDSSVRKKTMLDDKLAKATPEDKTAAEAKIKEVRDKYDK
;
A
#
# COMPACT_ATOMS: atom_id res chain seq x y z
N MET A 1 -82.68 29.48 -1.65
CA MET A 1 -82.32 30.52 -2.64
C MET A 1 -80.85 30.89 -2.42
N ILE A 2 -80.02 30.74 -3.46
CA ILE A 2 -79.05 31.72 -4.03
C ILE A 2 -78.31 32.60 -2.99
N ASN A 3 -76.98 32.78 -2.94
CA ASN A 3 -75.92 32.65 -3.94
C ASN A 3 -74.54 32.57 -3.29
N GLN A 4 -73.59 32.12 -4.10
CA GLN A 4 -72.15 32.31 -4.00
C GLN A 4 -71.73 33.79 -3.86
N ASN A 5 -70.62 34.06 -3.17
CA ASN A 5 -69.53 34.81 -3.82
C ASN A 5 -68.15 34.54 -3.19
N ARG A 6 -67.17 34.41 -4.09
CA ARG A 6 -65.80 33.96 -3.90
C ARG A 6 -64.89 35.18 -3.72
N PHE A 7 -63.83 35.09 -2.93
CA PHE A 7 -62.54 35.71 -3.27
C PHE A 7 -61.38 34.90 -2.66
N SER A 8 -60.56 34.40 -3.57
CA SER A 8 -59.33 33.65 -3.32
C SER A 8 -58.23 34.54 -2.76
N VAL A 9 -57.45 34.07 -1.79
CA VAL A 9 -56.00 34.31 -1.75
C VAL A 9 -55.32 33.03 -1.26
N PHE A 10 -54.57 32.43 -2.18
CA PHE A 10 -53.59 31.38 -1.92
C PHE A 10 -52.49 31.92 -1.02
N LEU A 11 -52.10 31.16 0.00
CA LEU A 11 -50.72 31.16 0.49
C LEU A 11 -50.37 29.74 0.94
N LEU A 12 -49.84 29.00 -0.04
CA LEU A 12 -49.08 27.78 0.11
C LEU A 12 -47.85 28.10 0.97
N GLY A 13 -47.76 27.51 2.16
CA GLY A 13 -46.55 27.52 2.99
C GLY A 13 -46.15 26.09 3.32
N ALA A 14 -45.75 25.33 2.30
CA ALA A 14 -45.24 23.98 2.48
C ALA A 14 -43.94 24.04 3.30
N ALA A 15 -43.98 23.51 4.52
CA ALA A 15 -42.80 23.24 5.31
C ALA A 15 -42.03 22.08 4.68
N THR A 16 -41.12 22.39 3.76
CA THR A 16 -40.16 21.42 3.22
C THR A 16 -38.94 21.37 4.13
N LEU A 17 -38.92 20.38 5.00
CA LEU A 17 -37.75 19.96 5.77
C LEU A 17 -36.71 19.38 4.80
N ALA A 18 -35.87 20.23 4.21
CA ALA A 18 -34.75 19.81 3.38
C ALA A 18 -33.53 19.43 4.25
N LEU A 19 -33.62 18.31 4.95
CA LEU A 19 -32.45 17.59 5.47
C LEU A 19 -32.09 16.49 4.47
N LEU A 20 -31.56 16.90 3.32
CA LEU A 20 -30.98 16.00 2.34
C LEU A 20 -29.46 16.18 2.33
N GLY A 21 -28.79 15.21 2.95
CA GLY A 21 -27.47 14.72 2.55
C GLY A 21 -26.33 15.72 2.59
N VAL A 22 -25.71 15.87 3.76
CA VAL A 22 -24.25 16.05 3.77
C VAL A 22 -23.65 14.72 3.33
N GLY A 23 -23.68 14.48 2.02
CA GLY A 23 -22.84 13.46 1.42
C GLY A 23 -21.41 13.84 1.76
N VAL A 24 -20.76 13.04 2.61
CA VAL A 24 -19.31 13.09 2.77
C VAL A 24 -18.76 12.67 1.41
N ALA A 25 -18.58 13.65 0.52
CA ALA A 25 -17.71 13.51 -0.62
C ALA A 25 -16.33 13.23 -0.01
N ARG A 26 -15.98 11.94 0.09
CA ARG A 26 -14.57 11.59 0.17
C ARG A 26 -13.99 12.17 -1.10
N ALA A 27 -13.27 13.27 -0.98
CA ALA A 27 -12.39 13.71 -2.04
C ALA A 27 -11.55 12.48 -2.37
N ALA A 28 -11.84 11.85 -3.51
CA ALA A 28 -10.87 11.00 -4.15
C ALA A 28 -9.79 11.98 -4.57
N ASP A 29 -8.84 12.27 -3.67
CA ASP A 29 -7.67 13.06 -3.99
C ASP A 29 -7.06 12.39 -5.22
N SER A 30 -7.28 13.01 -6.38
CA SER A 30 -6.76 12.50 -7.62
C SER A 30 -5.25 12.61 -7.49
N LEU A 31 -4.57 11.47 -7.44
CA LEU A 31 -3.11 11.44 -7.39
C LEU A 31 -2.54 12.37 -8.47
N ASP A 32 -1.52 13.14 -8.12
CA ASP A 32 -0.84 14.02 -9.07
C ASP A 32 -0.22 13.21 -10.23
N ALA A 33 0.10 13.89 -11.33
CA ALA A 33 0.58 13.24 -12.54
C ALA A 33 1.90 12.47 -12.31
N GLU A 34 2.78 12.97 -11.45
CA GLU A 34 4.06 12.32 -11.14
C GLU A 34 3.82 11.02 -10.36
N THR A 35 2.96 11.05 -9.35
CA THR A 35 2.57 9.87 -8.58
C THR A 35 1.91 8.82 -9.47
N LYS A 36 1.01 9.23 -10.36
CA LYS A 36 0.37 8.32 -11.34
C LYS A 36 1.40 7.68 -12.27
N ALA A 37 2.29 8.47 -12.86
CA ALA A 37 3.33 7.97 -13.74
C ALA A 37 4.26 6.99 -13.00
N ARG A 38 4.60 7.27 -11.75
CA ARG A 38 5.42 6.38 -10.92
C ARG A 38 4.74 5.04 -10.66
N ILE A 39 3.46 5.06 -10.29
CA ILE A 39 2.67 3.84 -10.11
C ILE A 39 2.58 3.04 -11.41
N GLU A 40 2.32 3.71 -12.53
CA GLU A 40 2.20 3.06 -13.84
C GLU A 40 3.50 2.36 -14.24
N ARG A 41 4.67 2.98 -13.99
CA ARG A 41 5.98 2.34 -14.22
C ARG A 41 6.11 1.04 -13.45
N PHE A 42 5.70 1.00 -12.18
CA PHE A 42 5.76 -0.23 -11.38
C PHE A 42 4.77 -1.28 -11.88
N GLU A 43 3.56 -0.86 -12.25
CA GLU A 43 2.51 -1.77 -12.71
C GLU A 43 2.80 -2.42 -14.06
N LYS A 44 3.61 -1.77 -14.92
CA LYS A 44 4.10 -2.31 -16.19
C LYS A 44 5.19 -3.38 -16.03
N GLY A 45 5.81 -3.48 -14.86
CA GLY A 45 6.82 -4.50 -14.56
C GLY A 45 6.22 -5.88 -14.31
N ALA A 46 7.08 -6.83 -13.95
CA ALA A 46 6.66 -8.21 -13.69
C ALA A 46 5.60 -8.30 -12.58
N LEU A 47 4.62 -9.18 -12.76
CA LEU A 47 3.56 -9.43 -11.78
C LEU A 47 4.02 -10.36 -10.64
N THR A 48 5.01 -11.21 -10.92
CA THR A 48 5.61 -12.16 -9.99
C THR A 48 7.12 -12.22 -10.22
N ILE A 49 7.84 -12.93 -9.35
CA ILE A 49 9.27 -13.22 -9.53
C ILE A 49 9.51 -14.73 -9.36
N ASP A 50 10.58 -15.23 -9.95
CA ASP A 50 11.03 -16.59 -9.70
C ASP A 50 11.78 -16.65 -8.36
N VAL A 51 11.18 -17.32 -7.37
CA VAL A 51 11.78 -17.60 -6.05
C VAL A 51 12.24 -19.05 -5.91
N SER A 52 12.28 -19.84 -6.99
CA SER A 52 12.60 -21.27 -6.92
C SER A 52 13.94 -21.57 -6.23
N LYS A 53 14.90 -20.65 -6.38
CA LYS A 53 16.25 -20.71 -5.80
C LYS A 53 16.38 -20.05 -4.43
N TYR A 54 15.31 -19.47 -3.88
CA TYR A 54 15.33 -18.89 -2.53
C TYR A 54 15.20 -20.00 -1.48
N PRO A 55 15.71 -19.79 -0.24
CA PRO A 55 15.51 -20.73 0.86
C PRO A 55 14.02 -20.99 1.13
N GLY A 56 13.71 -22.19 1.64
CA GLY A 56 12.33 -22.63 1.88
C GLY A 56 11.48 -21.59 2.63
N GLY A 57 11.98 -21.09 3.76
CA GLY A 57 11.26 -20.10 4.56
C GLY A 57 11.06 -18.74 3.87
N ILE A 58 11.94 -18.34 2.94
CA ILE A 58 11.72 -17.14 2.12
C ILE A 58 10.67 -17.40 1.04
N ARG A 59 10.61 -18.61 0.46
CA ARG A 59 9.53 -18.99 -0.46
C ARG A 59 8.17 -18.98 0.25
N ASP A 60 8.11 -19.48 1.49
CA ASP A 60 6.89 -19.41 2.30
C ASP A 60 6.49 -17.96 2.60
N ASN A 61 7.46 -17.08 2.89
CA ASN A 61 7.20 -15.66 3.07
C ASN A 61 6.76 -14.96 1.78
N TYR A 62 7.28 -15.38 0.62
CA TYR A 62 6.83 -14.90 -0.69
C TYR A 62 5.36 -15.23 -0.93
N GLU A 63 4.90 -16.42 -0.52
CA GLU A 63 3.50 -16.81 -0.66
C GLU A 63 2.57 -15.93 0.20
N VAL A 64 3.00 -15.61 1.43
CA VAL A 64 2.27 -14.64 2.26
C VAL A 64 2.26 -13.26 1.62
N PHE A 65 3.39 -12.81 1.08
CA PHE A 65 3.49 -11.54 0.37
C PHE A 65 2.58 -11.48 -0.87
N SER A 66 2.63 -12.49 -1.73
CA SER A 66 1.83 -12.55 -2.96
C SER A 66 0.34 -12.57 -2.64
N THR A 67 -0.07 -13.34 -1.63
CA THR A 67 -1.47 -13.47 -1.20
C THR A 67 -2.01 -12.19 -0.53
N LYS A 68 -1.23 -11.58 0.37
CA LYS A 68 -1.69 -10.41 1.13
C LYS A 68 -1.62 -9.12 0.32
N CYS A 69 -0.53 -8.91 -0.44
CA CYS A 69 -0.32 -7.65 -1.15
C CYS A 69 -1.08 -7.53 -2.47
N THR A 70 -1.79 -8.58 -2.90
CA THR A 70 -2.70 -8.55 -4.08
C THR A 70 -4.14 -8.17 -3.75
N GLN A 71 -4.51 -8.11 -2.46
CA GLN A 71 -5.91 -7.88 -2.05
C GLN A 71 -6.44 -6.49 -2.42
N CYS A 72 -5.57 -5.49 -2.46
CA CYS A 72 -5.98 -4.09 -2.70
C CYS A 72 -5.45 -3.50 -4.02
N HIS A 73 -4.39 -4.07 -4.59
CA HIS A 73 -3.77 -3.61 -5.83
C HIS A 73 -2.88 -4.70 -6.43
N LYS A 74 -2.42 -4.50 -7.68
CA LYS A 74 -1.52 -5.46 -8.34
C LYS A 74 -0.23 -5.71 -7.52
N LEU A 75 0.25 -6.95 -7.51
CA LEU A 75 1.51 -7.33 -6.86
C LEU A 75 2.73 -6.63 -7.49
N SER A 76 2.60 -6.20 -8.75
CA SER A 76 3.63 -5.43 -9.44
C SER A 76 3.97 -4.11 -8.73
N ARG A 77 3.05 -3.53 -7.95
CA ARG A 77 3.32 -2.30 -7.17
C ARG A 77 4.43 -2.49 -6.13
N PRO A 78 4.30 -3.39 -5.14
CA PRO A 78 5.35 -3.59 -4.15
C PRO A 78 6.59 -4.31 -4.72
N ILE A 79 6.45 -5.16 -5.76
CA ILE A 79 7.59 -5.95 -6.25
C ILE A 79 8.56 -5.12 -7.11
N ASN A 80 8.05 -4.11 -7.83
CA ASN A 80 8.81 -3.27 -8.76
C ASN A 80 9.10 -1.86 -8.23
N CYS A 81 8.63 -1.51 -7.02
CA CYS A 81 8.87 -0.18 -6.46
C CYS A 81 10.35 0.09 -6.13
N ASP A 82 10.70 1.37 -6.03
CA ASP A 82 12.07 1.86 -5.75
C ASP A 82 12.48 1.77 -4.26
N TYR A 83 11.94 0.79 -3.54
CA TYR A 83 12.37 0.48 -2.17
C TYR A 83 13.34 -0.69 -2.19
N ALA A 84 14.37 -0.60 -1.37
CA ALA A 84 15.34 -1.67 -1.15
C ALA A 84 15.87 -1.72 0.28
N MET A 85 15.83 -0.61 1.03
CA MET A 85 16.38 -0.55 2.38
C MET A 85 15.42 -1.14 3.43
N PRO A 86 15.94 -1.75 4.52
CA PRO A 86 15.09 -2.33 5.57
C PRO A 86 14.14 -1.32 6.24
N ASP A 87 14.55 -0.09 6.46
CA ASP A 87 13.70 0.96 7.05
C ASP A 87 12.54 1.35 6.10
N GLU A 88 12.82 1.49 4.80
CA GLU A 88 11.83 1.74 3.76
C GLU A 88 10.75 0.65 3.78
N TRP A 89 11.17 -0.62 3.83
CA TRP A 89 10.26 -1.76 3.89
C TRP A 89 9.47 -1.82 5.19
N SER A 90 10.11 -1.59 6.33
CA SER A 90 9.43 -1.56 7.64
C SER A 90 8.31 -0.51 7.65
N ARG A 91 8.60 0.71 7.17
CA ARG A 91 7.59 1.76 7.05
C ARG A 91 6.51 1.41 6.03
N TYR A 92 6.89 0.87 4.87
CA TYR A 92 5.95 0.53 3.81
C TYR A 92 4.95 -0.54 4.25
N VAL A 93 5.45 -1.64 4.81
CA VAL A 93 4.61 -2.77 5.27
C VAL A 93 3.68 -2.31 6.38
N LYS A 94 4.20 -1.59 7.39
CA LYS A 94 3.35 -1.00 8.44
C LYS A 94 2.25 -0.13 7.85
N ARG A 95 2.55 0.72 6.86
CA ARG A 95 1.52 1.54 6.21
C ARG A 95 0.42 0.70 5.56
N MET A 96 0.76 -0.43 4.94
CA MET A 96 -0.23 -1.34 4.33
C MET A 96 -1.03 -2.10 5.40
N MET A 97 -0.40 -2.53 6.49
CA MET A 97 -1.08 -3.16 7.63
C MET A 97 -2.19 -2.27 8.19
N HIS A 98 -1.95 -0.96 8.32
CA HIS A 98 -2.92 -0.01 8.85
C HIS A 98 -4.01 0.42 7.83
N LYS A 99 -4.03 -0.14 6.61
CA LYS A 99 -5.13 0.12 5.68
C LYS A 99 -6.38 -0.65 6.11
N PRO A 100 -7.57 -0.02 6.10
CA PRO A 100 -8.81 -0.73 6.39
C PRO A 100 -8.99 -1.93 5.46
N GLY A 101 -9.31 -3.10 6.04
CA GLY A 101 -9.51 -4.33 5.27
C GLY A 101 -8.23 -4.96 4.72
N SER A 102 -7.03 -4.53 5.16
CA SER A 102 -5.76 -5.11 4.68
C SER A 102 -5.62 -6.60 5.00
N GLY A 103 -6.20 -7.05 6.13
CA GLY A 103 -6.05 -8.42 6.62
C GLY A 103 -4.60 -8.83 6.89
N ILE A 104 -3.68 -7.87 7.09
CA ILE A 104 -2.26 -8.12 7.40
C ILE A 104 -2.03 -7.92 8.89
N ASP A 105 -1.88 -9.02 9.63
CA ASP A 105 -1.54 -8.98 11.04
C ASP A 105 -0.02 -8.79 11.27
N SER A 106 0.41 -8.76 12.53
CA SER A 106 1.84 -8.58 12.86
C SER A 106 2.73 -9.75 12.40
N ALA A 107 2.21 -10.98 12.35
CA ALA A 107 2.97 -12.14 11.91
C ALA A 107 3.15 -12.13 10.38
N ASP A 108 2.07 -11.85 9.64
CA ASP A 108 2.10 -11.64 8.19
C ASP A 108 3.01 -10.47 7.82
N GLY A 109 2.87 -9.34 8.51
CA GLY A 109 3.72 -8.17 8.31
C GLY A 109 5.21 -8.49 8.49
N LYS A 110 5.56 -9.31 9.48
CA LYS A 110 6.94 -9.76 9.69
C LYS A 110 7.45 -10.63 8.55
N LYS A 111 6.65 -11.60 8.07
CA LYS A 111 7.01 -12.45 6.93
C LYS A 111 7.21 -11.63 5.66
N ILE A 112 6.28 -10.71 5.38
CA ILE A 112 6.34 -9.80 4.22
C ILE A 112 7.61 -8.95 4.27
N TYR A 113 7.89 -8.37 5.44
CA TYR A 113 9.10 -7.57 5.66
C TYR A 113 10.37 -8.39 5.40
N GLU A 114 10.49 -9.59 5.98
CA GLU A 114 11.66 -10.44 5.80
C GLU A 114 11.85 -10.88 4.35
N PHE A 115 10.77 -11.21 3.64
CA PHE A 115 10.84 -11.48 2.19
C PHE A 115 11.37 -10.27 1.41
N LEU A 116 10.83 -9.08 1.66
CA LEU A 116 11.22 -7.86 0.91
C LEU A 116 12.67 -7.45 1.19
N VAL A 117 13.15 -7.61 2.42
CA VAL A 117 14.56 -7.39 2.76
C VAL A 117 15.45 -8.41 2.07
N TYR A 118 15.10 -9.71 2.13
CA TYR A 118 15.86 -10.75 1.46
C TYR A 118 15.90 -10.55 -0.06
N ASP A 119 14.75 -10.33 -0.70
CA ASP A 119 14.65 -10.10 -2.14
C ASP A 119 15.46 -8.86 -2.56
N SER A 120 15.45 -7.80 -1.75
CA SER A 120 16.24 -6.60 -2.02
C SER A 120 17.75 -6.87 -1.97
N SER A 121 18.20 -7.75 -1.07
CA SER A 121 19.60 -8.16 -0.97
C SER A 121 20.09 -9.05 -2.12
N VAL A 122 19.18 -9.70 -2.85
CA VAL A 122 19.51 -10.61 -3.96
C VAL A 122 19.18 -9.99 -5.31
N ARG A 123 17.90 -9.73 -5.56
CA ARG A 123 17.39 -9.33 -6.87
C ARG A 123 17.50 -7.83 -7.10
N LYS A 124 17.34 -7.01 -6.06
CA LYS A 124 17.51 -5.53 -6.14
C LYS A 124 18.88 -5.06 -5.65
N LYS A 125 19.88 -5.94 -5.64
CA LYS A 125 21.18 -5.66 -4.99
C LYS A 125 21.81 -4.35 -5.45
N THR A 126 21.80 -4.04 -6.74
CA THR A 126 22.34 -2.78 -7.27
C THR A 126 21.66 -1.55 -6.65
N MET A 127 20.32 -1.54 -6.56
CA MET A 127 19.58 -0.44 -5.93
C MET A 127 19.86 -0.34 -4.43
N LEU A 128 20.00 -1.49 -3.76
CA LEU A 128 20.36 -1.53 -2.35
C LEU A 128 21.76 -0.94 -2.12
N ASP A 129 22.76 -1.38 -2.89
CA ASP A 129 24.14 -0.91 -2.80
C ASP A 129 24.21 0.61 -3.04
N ASP A 130 23.49 1.11 -4.06
CA ASP A 130 23.42 2.54 -4.37
C ASP A 130 22.80 3.37 -3.24
N LYS A 131 21.80 2.83 -2.55
CA LYS A 131 21.16 3.49 -1.40
C LYS A 131 22.08 3.45 -0.17
N LEU A 132 22.74 2.32 0.10
CA LEU A 132 23.72 2.17 1.17
C LEU A 132 24.91 3.13 1.00
N ALA A 133 25.36 3.34 -0.24
CA ALA A 133 26.44 4.27 -0.54
C ALA A 133 26.09 5.75 -0.26
N LYS A 134 24.80 6.10 -0.26
CA LYS A 134 24.28 7.45 -0.02
C LYS A 134 23.74 7.63 1.41
N ALA A 135 23.64 6.55 2.18
CA ALA A 135 23.12 6.57 3.54
C ALA A 135 24.14 7.18 4.52
N THR A 136 23.64 7.67 5.65
CA THR A 136 24.49 8.03 6.79
C THR A 136 25.23 6.78 7.30
N PRO A 137 26.38 6.91 7.97
CA PRO A 137 27.07 5.77 8.57
C PRO A 137 26.17 4.96 9.52
N GLU A 138 25.32 5.64 10.28
CA GLU A 138 24.38 5.05 11.22
C GLU A 138 23.29 4.24 10.50
N ASP A 139 22.64 4.83 9.49
CA ASP A 139 21.59 4.17 8.72
C ASP A 139 22.14 2.99 7.92
N LYS A 140 23.34 3.14 7.35
CA LYS A 140 24.04 2.07 6.64
C LYS A 140 24.30 0.89 7.58
N THR A 141 24.87 1.15 8.76
CA THR A 141 25.17 0.11 9.76
C THR A 141 23.89 -0.61 10.21
N ALA A 142 22.83 0.14 10.48
CA ALA A 142 21.53 -0.43 10.87
C ALA A 142 20.92 -1.29 9.76
N ALA A 143 20.99 -0.84 8.50
CA ALA A 143 20.50 -1.59 7.36
C ALA A 143 21.29 -2.88 7.14
N GLU A 144 22.62 -2.82 7.15
CA GLU A 144 23.50 -3.98 7.00
C GLU A 144 23.27 -5.00 8.12
N ALA A 145 23.12 -4.56 9.36
CA ALA A 145 22.79 -5.43 10.49
C ALA A 145 21.45 -6.17 10.28
N LYS A 146 20.42 -5.47 9.80
CA LYS A 146 19.10 -6.08 9.53
C LYS A 146 19.11 -7.01 8.33
N ILE A 147 19.84 -6.66 7.27
CA ILE A 147 20.05 -7.55 6.12
C ILE A 147 20.74 -8.82 6.60
N LYS A 148 21.83 -8.68 7.36
CA LYS A 148 22.56 -9.84 7.90
C LYS A 148 21.67 -10.72 8.76
N GLU A 149 20.88 -10.15 9.67
CA GLU A 149 19.92 -10.90 10.50
C GLU A 149 18.96 -11.75 9.65
N VAL A 150 18.39 -11.16 8.59
CA VAL A 150 17.49 -11.88 7.68
C VAL A 150 18.23 -12.96 6.88
N ARG A 151 19.41 -12.65 6.33
CA ARG A 151 20.23 -13.61 5.57
C ARG A 151 20.65 -14.80 6.45
N ASP A 152 21.21 -14.55 7.63
CA ASP A 152 21.63 -15.58 8.59
C ASP A 152 20.47 -16.49 9.00
N LYS A 153 19.25 -15.95 9.08
CA LYS A 153 18.06 -16.72 9.43
C LYS A 153 17.69 -17.75 8.35
N TYR A 154 17.85 -17.40 7.08
CA TYR A 154 17.29 -18.17 5.96
C TYR A 154 18.31 -18.88 5.08
N ASP A 155 19.57 -18.43 5.01
CA ASP A 155 20.63 -19.05 4.19
C ASP A 155 21.20 -20.35 4.80
N LYS A 156 20.51 -20.95 5.77
CA LYS A 156 20.94 -22.16 6.46
C LYS A 156 20.68 -23.43 5.66
#